data_AF-A0A2N1NUT8-F1
#
_entry.id   AF-A0A2N1NUT8-F1
#
_cell.length_a   1.000
_cell.length_b   1.000
_cell.length_c   1.000
_cell.angle_alpha   90.00
_cell.angle_beta   90.00
_cell.angle_gamma   90.00
#
_symmetry.space_group_name_H-M   'P 1'
#
loop_
_entity.id
_entity.type
_entity.pdbx_description
1 polymer ?
#
loop_
_entity_poly.entity_id
_entity_poly.type
_entity_poly.pdbx_seq_one_letter_code
_entity_poly.pdbx_strand_id
1 'polypeptide(L)'
;MNRKNYKTNYSKSETLWKNSSMAIILQKKFSILNDQIKKYERLNERIKDVNELAELANEENDLDLMNTVVNDVKLLEKELKTFTSTSLMVEEEDQNGCIIQIIPGAGGAESCDWSNILLKMYEKWGIKNEYQVKLMDYVKGETSGCKLATLKIDGKYAYGWCKHESGIHRLVRISPFDSQNRRHTSFASVTVFPNVNEDDNSDRVNIIIPSSDLKIEAFRSSGPGGQHVNVTESAIRITHIPTKIVVQCQFGRSQHTNKALAMTMLKAKLYDKAIKEKRDAKQEQYSGLPKWQNWT
;
A
#
# COMPACT_ATOMS: atom_id res chain seq x y z
N MET A 1 -33.25 -16.13 7.55
CA MET A 1 -33.65 -15.52 6.24
C MET A 1 -32.45 -15.59 5.29
N ASN A 2 -32.53 -16.44 4.27
CA ASN A 2 -31.43 -16.95 3.45
C ASN A 2 -30.78 -15.87 2.53
N ARG A 3 -29.63 -15.32 2.91
CA ARG A 3 -28.80 -14.43 2.05
C ARG A 3 -28.08 -15.17 0.90
N LYS A 4 -28.11 -16.50 0.85
CA LYS A 4 -27.47 -17.29 -0.22
C LYS A 4 -28.25 -17.27 -1.56
N ASN A 5 -29.56 -17.02 -1.55
CA ASN A 5 -30.41 -17.18 -2.75
C ASN A 5 -30.54 -15.94 -3.66
N TYR A 6 -30.08 -14.75 -3.26
CA TYR A 6 -30.02 -13.59 -4.16
C TYR A 6 -28.85 -13.68 -5.17
N LYS A 7 -27.89 -14.58 -4.94
CA LYS A 7 -26.59 -14.62 -5.63
C LYS A 7 -26.61 -15.28 -7.03
N THR A 8 -27.62 -16.10 -7.35
CA THR A 8 -27.64 -16.89 -8.58
C THR A 8 -28.51 -16.32 -9.70
N ASN A 9 -29.33 -15.31 -9.41
CA ASN A 9 -30.29 -14.77 -10.38
C ASN A 9 -29.76 -13.58 -11.21
N TYR A 10 -28.84 -12.76 -10.68
CA TYR A 10 -28.28 -11.63 -11.43
C TYR A 10 -27.21 -12.03 -12.47
N SER A 11 -26.50 -13.14 -12.28
CA SER A 11 -25.56 -13.64 -13.30
C SER A 11 -26.27 -14.25 -14.52
N LYS A 12 -27.57 -14.58 -14.37
CA LYS A 12 -28.41 -15.17 -15.42
C LYS A 12 -29.24 -14.14 -16.19
N SER A 13 -29.21 -12.85 -15.82
CA SER A 13 -29.94 -11.83 -16.56
C SER A 13 -29.16 -11.44 -17.84
N GLU A 14 -29.73 -11.73 -19.01
CA GLU A 14 -29.21 -11.34 -20.34
C GLU A 14 -28.89 -9.84 -20.48
N THR A 15 -29.47 -9.00 -19.63
CA THR A 15 -29.22 -7.56 -19.57
C THR A 15 -27.86 -7.18 -19.01
N LEU A 16 -27.22 -8.02 -18.18
CA LEU A 16 -25.91 -7.73 -17.58
C LEU A 16 -24.78 -7.80 -18.63
N TRP A 17 -24.88 -8.76 -19.54
CA TRP A 17 -23.90 -8.99 -20.61
C TRP A 17 -23.98 -7.96 -21.75
N LYS A 18 -25.02 -7.12 -21.79
CA LYS A 18 -25.13 -6.01 -22.74
C LYS A 18 -24.14 -4.87 -22.45
N ASN A 19 -23.65 -4.75 -21.21
CA ASN A 19 -22.64 -3.77 -20.82
C ASN A 19 -21.37 -4.48 -20.34
N SER A 20 -20.45 -4.70 -21.29
CA SER A 20 -19.19 -5.42 -21.07
C SER A 20 -18.37 -4.84 -19.90
N SER A 21 -18.30 -3.51 -19.78
CA SER A 21 -17.57 -2.80 -18.72
C SER A 21 -18.13 -3.11 -17.33
N MET A 22 -19.46 -3.08 -17.18
CA MET A 22 -20.12 -3.37 -15.91
C MET A 22 -19.98 -4.85 -15.52
N ALA A 23 -20.05 -5.76 -16.50
CA ALA A 23 -19.87 -7.19 -16.27
C ALA A 23 -18.47 -7.52 -15.73
N ILE A 24 -17.41 -6.90 -16.28
CA ILE A 24 -16.03 -7.08 -15.82
C ILE A 24 -15.86 -6.64 -14.36
N ILE A 25 -16.41 -5.48 -13.99
CA ILE A 25 -16.33 -4.95 -12.61
C ILE A 25 -17.02 -5.89 -11.62
N LEU A 26 -18.23 -6.36 -11.96
CA LEU A 26 -18.98 -7.28 -11.11
C LEU A 26 -18.26 -8.62 -10.98
N GLN A 27 -17.68 -9.13 -12.06
CA GLN A 27 -16.93 -10.38 -12.05
C GLN A 27 -15.68 -10.28 -11.18
N LYS A 28 -14.96 -9.15 -11.21
CA LYS A 28 -13.82 -8.89 -10.33
C LYS A 28 -14.25 -8.86 -8.86
N LYS A 29 -15.33 -8.14 -8.53
CA LYS A 29 -15.90 -8.11 -7.17
C LYS A 29 -16.35 -9.49 -6.70
N PHE A 30 -16.96 -10.27 -7.59
CA PHE A 30 -17.39 -11.63 -7.30
C PHE A 30 -16.21 -12.56 -7.03
N SER A 31 -15.14 -12.46 -7.82
CA SER A 31 -13.90 -13.21 -7.63
C SER A 31 -13.28 -12.93 -6.26
N ILE A 32 -13.16 -11.65 -5.89
CA ILE A 32 -12.63 -11.22 -4.59
C ILE A 32 -13.45 -11.79 -3.43
N LEU A 33 -14.78 -11.70 -3.49
CA LEU A 33 -15.66 -12.21 -2.44
C LEU A 33 -15.60 -13.74 -2.34
N ASN A 34 -15.51 -14.43 -3.47
CA ASN A 34 -15.35 -15.88 -3.47
C ASN A 34 -14.01 -16.33 -2.90
N ASP A 35 -12.93 -15.61 -3.16
CA ASP A 35 -11.63 -15.87 -2.53
C ASP A 35 -11.72 -15.76 -1.00
N GLN A 36 -12.43 -14.75 -0.49
CA GLN A 36 -12.64 -14.57 0.95
C GLN A 36 -13.48 -15.72 1.55
N ILE A 37 -14.54 -16.13 0.84
CA ILE A 37 -15.40 -17.25 1.28
C ILE A 37 -14.59 -18.56 1.30
N LYS A 38 -13.85 -18.86 0.24
CA LYS A 38 -13.01 -20.08 0.17
C LYS A 38 -11.95 -20.12 1.27
N LYS A 39 -11.33 -18.98 1.58
CA LYS A 39 -10.37 -18.87 2.69
C LYS A 39 -11.04 -19.15 4.04
N TYR A 40 -12.23 -18.60 4.26
CA TYR A 40 -13.01 -18.87 5.47
C TYR A 40 -13.38 -20.35 5.59
N GLU A 41 -13.89 -20.95 4.52
CA GLU A 41 -14.27 -22.38 4.50
C GLU A 41 -13.07 -23.28 4.81
N ARG A 42 -11.92 -23.02 4.17
CA ARG A 42 -10.67 -23.75 4.44
C ARG A 42 -10.19 -23.62 5.89
N LEU A 43 -10.25 -22.41 6.48
CA LEU A 43 -9.87 -22.20 7.88
C LEU A 43 -10.82 -22.97 8.81
N ASN A 44 -12.11 -22.97 8.49
CA ASN A 44 -13.11 -23.67 9.29
C ASN A 44 -12.96 -25.19 9.22
N GLU A 45 -12.62 -25.74 8.05
CA GLU A 45 -12.25 -27.15 7.89
C GLU A 45 -11.02 -27.48 8.73
N ARG A 46 -9.94 -26.70 8.60
CA ARG A 46 -8.70 -26.95 9.32
C ARG A 46 -8.84 -26.85 10.84
N ILE A 47 -9.74 -25.99 11.35
CA ILE A 47 -10.07 -25.94 12.78
C ILE A 47 -10.75 -27.24 13.23
N LYS A 48 -11.63 -27.82 12.41
CA LYS A 48 -12.25 -29.12 12.72
C LYS A 48 -11.22 -30.23 12.73
N ASP A 49 -10.38 -30.30 11.70
CA ASP A 49 -9.33 -31.32 11.60
C ASP A 49 -8.40 -31.28 12.83
N VAL A 50 -7.99 -30.09 13.27
CA VAL A 50 -7.14 -29.93 14.47
C VAL A 50 -7.87 -30.31 15.75
N ASN A 51 -9.18 -30.04 15.86
CA ASN A 51 -9.97 -30.48 17.01
C ASN A 51 -10.11 -32.01 17.04
N GLU A 52 -10.41 -32.65 15.91
CA GLU A 52 -10.50 -34.11 15.80
C GLU A 52 -9.15 -34.78 16.15
N LEU A 53 -8.03 -34.21 15.68
CA LEU A 53 -6.68 -34.67 16.05
C LEU A 53 -6.38 -34.47 17.54
N ALA A 54 -6.86 -33.38 18.15
CA ALA A 54 -6.70 -33.12 19.57
C ALA A 54 -7.48 -34.13 20.43
N GLU A 55 -8.69 -34.48 20.01
CA GLU A 55 -9.51 -35.51 20.66
C GLU A 55 -8.81 -36.88 20.60
N LEU A 56 -8.34 -37.29 19.42
CA LEU A 56 -7.59 -38.54 19.25
C LEU A 56 -6.31 -38.58 20.10
N ALA A 57 -5.52 -37.50 20.11
CA ALA A 57 -4.30 -37.43 20.91
C ALA A 57 -4.56 -37.57 22.42
N ASN A 58 -5.69 -37.02 22.88
CA ASN A 58 -6.11 -37.12 24.27
C ASN A 58 -6.64 -38.51 24.62
N GLU A 59 -7.36 -39.17 23.71
CA GLU A 59 -7.84 -40.55 23.90
C GLU A 59 -6.67 -41.55 23.94
N GLU A 60 -5.67 -41.39 23.08
CA GLU A 60 -4.51 -42.28 22.98
C GLU A 60 -3.39 -41.96 24.00
N ASN A 61 -3.49 -40.83 24.72
CA ASN A 61 -2.42 -40.29 25.58
C ASN A 61 -1.07 -40.13 24.85
N ASP A 62 -1.10 -39.82 23.55
CA ASP A 62 0.10 -39.63 22.73
C ASP A 62 0.64 -38.21 22.88
N LEU A 63 1.76 -38.08 23.61
CA LEU A 63 2.43 -36.81 23.86
C LEU A 63 3.06 -36.19 22.60
N ASP A 64 3.49 -37.00 21.64
CA ASP A 64 4.10 -36.50 20.39
C ASP A 64 3.01 -35.94 19.47
N LEU A 65 1.85 -36.61 19.43
CA LEU A 65 0.68 -36.10 18.72
C LEU A 65 0.14 -34.82 19.35
N MET A 66 0.08 -34.74 20.69
CA MET A 66 -0.28 -33.51 21.41
C MET A 66 0.64 -32.33 21.07
N ASN A 67 1.96 -32.57 21.01
CA ASN A 67 2.92 -31.52 20.62
C ASN A 67 2.70 -31.03 19.19
N THR A 68 2.30 -31.93 18.29
CA THR A 68 1.96 -31.59 16.89
C THR A 68 0.72 -30.70 16.85
N VAL A 69 -0.35 -31.07 17.57
CA VAL A 69 -1.58 -30.27 17.70
C VAL A 69 -1.28 -28.87 18.23
N VAL A 70 -0.43 -28.73 19.25
CA VAL A 70 -0.04 -27.42 19.80
C VAL A 70 0.64 -26.54 18.75
N ASN A 71 1.48 -27.12 17.88
CA ASN A 71 2.12 -26.37 16.80
C ASN A 71 1.11 -25.96 15.71
N ASP A 72 0.18 -26.85 15.36
CA ASP A 72 -0.88 -26.54 14.39
C ASP A 72 -1.82 -25.44 14.88
N VAL A 73 -2.17 -25.45 16.17
CA VAL A 73 -2.96 -24.38 16.80
C VAL A 73 -2.22 -23.03 16.70
N LYS A 74 -0.92 -22.99 16.97
CA LYS A 74 -0.10 -21.76 16.84
C LYS A 74 -0.04 -21.25 15.40
N LEU A 75 -0.04 -22.15 14.41
CA LEU A 75 -0.08 -21.77 13.00
C LEU A 75 -1.47 -21.23 12.62
N LEU A 76 -2.53 -21.93 13.03
CA LEU A 76 -3.92 -21.51 12.84
C LEU A 76 -4.20 -20.13 13.44
N GLU A 77 -3.70 -19.85 14.65
CA GLU A 77 -3.86 -18.55 15.29
C GLU A 77 -3.27 -17.41 14.45
N LYS A 78 -2.06 -17.62 13.89
CA LYS A 78 -1.41 -16.64 13.00
C LYS A 78 -2.20 -16.44 11.71
N GLU A 79 -2.67 -17.51 11.10
CA GLU A 79 -3.48 -17.45 9.87
C GLU A 79 -4.81 -16.73 10.11
N LEU A 80 -5.48 -17.05 11.22
CA LEU A 80 -6.76 -16.45 11.60
C LEU A 80 -6.61 -14.96 11.90
N LYS A 81 -5.56 -14.56 12.64
CA LYS A 81 -5.26 -13.15 12.89
C LYS A 81 -5.05 -12.38 11.59
N THR A 82 -4.30 -12.95 10.65
CA THR A 82 -4.07 -12.35 9.33
C THR A 82 -5.38 -12.23 8.55
N PHE A 83 -6.20 -13.28 8.56
CA PHE A 83 -7.51 -13.28 7.90
C PHE A 83 -8.45 -12.22 8.49
N THR A 84 -8.54 -12.12 9.82
CA THR A 84 -9.33 -11.10 10.51
C THR A 84 -8.89 -9.70 10.11
N SER A 85 -7.58 -9.40 10.14
CA SER A 85 -7.07 -8.10 9.72
C SER A 85 -7.42 -7.78 8.27
N THR A 86 -7.24 -8.73 7.34
CA THR A 86 -7.62 -8.52 5.92
C THR A 86 -9.13 -8.39 5.71
N SER A 87 -9.95 -8.94 6.60
CA SER A 87 -11.41 -8.82 6.54
C SER A 87 -11.91 -7.45 7.02
N LEU A 88 -11.14 -6.80 7.90
CA LEU A 88 -11.40 -5.42 8.35
C LEU A 88 -10.99 -4.38 7.28
N MET A 89 -10.22 -4.78 6.27
CA MET A 89 -9.83 -3.95 5.13
C MET A 89 -10.94 -3.90 4.08
N VAL A 90 -11.94 -3.06 4.35
CA VAL A 90 -13.18 -2.96 3.56
C VAL A 90 -13.07 -1.93 2.43
N GLU A 91 -12.08 -1.04 2.45
CA GLU A 91 -11.99 0.02 1.45
C GLU A 91 -11.59 -0.56 0.09
N GLU A 92 -12.12 0.00 -1.00
CA GLU A 92 -11.82 -0.50 -2.36
C GLU A 92 -10.31 -0.41 -2.67
N GLU A 93 -9.62 0.56 -2.07
CA GLU A 93 -8.17 0.78 -2.20
C GLU A 93 -7.32 -0.25 -1.49
N ASP A 94 -7.86 -0.88 -0.45
CA ASP A 94 -7.05 -1.64 0.49
C ASP A 94 -6.34 -2.81 -0.20
N GLN A 95 -6.97 -3.36 -1.24
CA GLN A 95 -6.47 -4.50 -2.00
C GLN A 95 -5.28 -4.17 -2.90
N ASN A 96 -5.06 -2.88 -3.18
CA ASN A 96 -4.06 -2.43 -4.12
C ASN A 96 -2.64 -2.58 -3.55
N GLY A 97 -1.67 -2.55 -4.46
CA GLY A 97 -0.27 -2.30 -4.10
C GLY A 97 -0.12 -0.92 -3.46
N CYS A 98 1.06 -0.59 -2.95
CA CYS A 98 1.32 0.73 -2.38
C CYS A 98 2.61 1.37 -2.90
N ILE A 99 2.64 2.69 -2.85
CA ILE A 99 3.84 3.50 -3.08
C ILE A 99 4.12 4.24 -1.79
N ILE A 100 5.27 3.97 -1.18
CA ILE A 100 5.73 4.59 0.06
C ILE A 100 6.78 5.65 -0.29
N GLN A 101 6.50 6.89 0.06
CA GLN A 101 7.42 8.02 -0.08
C GLN A 101 7.94 8.43 1.29
N ILE A 102 9.26 8.53 1.42
CA ILE A 102 9.96 8.86 2.66
C ILE A 102 10.79 10.13 2.42
N ILE A 103 10.57 11.13 3.27
CA ILE A 103 11.22 12.44 3.20
C ILE A 103 11.76 12.78 4.59
N PRO A 104 13.07 13.03 4.76
CA PRO A 104 13.61 13.48 6.04
C PRO A 104 13.04 14.85 6.42
N GLY A 105 12.80 15.03 7.71
CA GLY A 105 12.49 16.34 8.28
C GLY A 105 13.76 17.18 8.50
N ALA A 106 13.62 18.27 9.26
CA ALA A 106 14.77 19.04 9.72
C ALA A 106 15.72 18.17 10.58
N GLY A 107 17.03 18.37 10.47
CA GLY A 107 18.04 17.61 11.21
C GLY A 107 19.25 17.13 10.40
N GLY A 108 19.39 17.58 9.15
CA GLY A 108 20.61 17.39 8.36
C GLY A 108 20.95 15.91 8.12
N ALA A 109 22.22 15.54 8.34
CA ALA A 109 22.73 14.19 8.12
C ALA A 109 22.01 13.12 8.96
N GLU A 110 21.63 13.43 10.19
CA GLU A 110 20.97 12.49 11.09
C GLU A 110 19.54 12.16 10.61
N SER A 111 18.76 13.16 10.19
CA SER A 111 17.42 12.94 9.64
C SER A 111 17.49 12.21 8.29
N CYS A 112 18.51 12.48 7.47
CA CYS A 112 18.72 11.74 6.22
C CYS A 112 19.06 10.26 6.50
N ASP A 113 19.89 9.98 7.50
CA ASP A 113 20.20 8.61 7.92
C ASP A 113 18.96 7.88 8.42
N TRP A 114 18.13 8.56 9.23
CA TRP A 114 16.86 8.00 9.71
C TRP A 114 15.92 7.61 8.57
N SER A 115 15.75 8.46 7.56
CA SER A 115 14.97 8.13 6.36
C SER A 115 15.49 6.88 5.64
N ASN A 116 16.80 6.67 5.62
CA ASN A 116 17.40 5.49 5.00
C ASN A 116 17.20 4.21 5.84
N ILE A 117 17.14 4.34 7.17
CA ILE A 117 16.77 3.23 8.06
C ILE A 117 15.31 2.83 7.82
N LEU A 118 14.40 3.81 7.72
CA LEU A 118 12.99 3.56 7.39
C LEU A 118 12.83 2.90 6.01
N LEU A 119 13.58 3.35 5.00
CA LEU A 119 13.58 2.72 3.69
C LEU A 119 13.92 1.23 3.78
N LYS A 120 15.02 0.88 4.46
CA LYS A 120 15.43 -0.52 4.66
C LYS A 120 14.41 -1.31 5.48
N MET A 121 13.73 -0.67 6.42
CA MET A 121 12.66 -1.30 7.21
C MET A 121 11.50 -1.73 6.31
N TYR A 122 10.99 -0.82 5.47
CA TYR A 122 9.88 -1.12 4.55
C TYR A 122 10.29 -2.09 3.44
N GLU A 123 11.52 -2.02 2.93
CA GLU A 123 12.05 -2.98 1.97
C GLU A 123 12.09 -4.40 2.55
N LYS A 124 12.64 -4.57 3.76
CA LYS A 124 12.65 -5.85 4.47
C LYS A 124 11.24 -6.35 4.79
N TRP A 125 10.34 -5.46 5.19
CA TRP A 125 8.95 -5.81 5.42
C TRP A 125 8.27 -6.33 4.15
N GLY A 126 8.48 -5.67 3.01
CA GLY A 126 7.90 -6.10 1.73
C GLY A 126 8.42 -7.48 1.31
N ILE A 127 9.73 -7.72 1.40
CA ILE A 127 10.35 -9.02 1.08
C ILE A 127 9.85 -10.12 2.02
N LYS A 128 9.74 -9.83 3.33
CA LYS A 128 9.26 -10.79 4.34
C LYS A 128 7.81 -11.24 4.09
N ASN A 129 6.97 -10.37 3.54
CA ASN A 129 5.58 -10.66 3.19
C ASN A 129 5.41 -11.12 1.73
N GLU A 130 6.50 -11.51 1.07
CA GLU A 130 6.50 -12.04 -0.31
C GLU A 130 5.95 -11.05 -1.36
N TYR A 131 6.06 -9.75 -1.09
CA TYR A 131 5.67 -8.71 -2.04
C TYR A 131 6.79 -8.38 -3.01
N GLN A 132 6.41 -7.94 -4.22
CA GLN A 132 7.38 -7.43 -5.18
C GLN A 132 7.74 -5.99 -4.82
N VAL A 133 8.95 -5.81 -4.29
CA VAL A 133 9.48 -4.51 -3.88
C VAL A 133 10.35 -3.92 -4.99
N LYS A 134 10.08 -2.67 -5.38
CA LYS A 134 10.86 -1.94 -6.38
C LYS A 134 11.16 -0.52 -5.93
N LEU A 135 12.43 -0.17 -5.89
CA LEU A 135 12.85 1.22 -5.65
C LEU A 135 12.56 2.07 -6.90
N MET A 136 11.79 3.15 -6.72
CA MET A 136 11.30 4.01 -7.81
C MET A 136 12.06 5.31 -7.94
N ASP A 137 12.43 5.90 -6.81
CA ASP A 137 13.23 7.12 -6.75
C ASP A 137 14.10 7.11 -5.50
N TYR A 138 15.31 7.64 -5.63
CA TYR A 138 16.27 7.72 -4.53
C TYR A 138 17.20 8.91 -4.74
N VAL A 139 17.17 9.85 -3.80
CA VAL A 139 18.06 11.01 -3.75
C VAL A 139 18.96 10.83 -2.54
N LYS A 140 20.26 10.64 -2.78
CA LYS A 140 21.24 10.46 -1.71
C LYS A 140 21.41 11.75 -0.90
N GLY A 141 21.61 11.62 0.40
CA GLY A 141 22.02 12.72 1.28
C GLY A 141 23.48 13.14 1.02
N GLU A 142 23.83 14.35 1.45
CA GLU A 142 25.19 14.88 1.27
C GLU A 142 26.20 14.11 2.12
N THR A 143 25.90 13.88 3.40
CA THR A 143 26.79 13.18 4.33
C THR A 143 26.39 11.72 4.52
N SER A 144 25.11 11.45 4.79
CA SER A 144 24.57 10.09 4.97
C SER A 144 23.10 10.02 4.53
N GLY A 145 22.63 8.79 4.35
CA GLY A 145 21.23 8.46 4.11
C GLY A 145 20.65 9.05 2.83
N CYS A 146 19.36 9.42 2.87
CA CYS A 146 18.63 9.91 1.70
C CYS A 146 17.80 11.16 2.00
N LYS A 147 17.72 12.07 1.00
CA LYS A 147 16.85 13.27 0.98
C LYS A 147 15.45 12.95 0.46
N LEU A 148 15.30 11.88 -0.31
CA LEU A 148 14.04 11.37 -0.81
C LEU A 148 14.21 9.89 -1.15
N ALA A 149 13.26 9.06 -0.74
CA ALA A 149 13.17 7.69 -1.22
C ALA A 149 11.71 7.36 -1.54
N THR A 150 11.48 6.73 -2.67
CA THR A 150 10.15 6.24 -3.07
C THR A 150 10.24 4.75 -3.39
N LEU A 151 9.47 3.96 -2.68
CA LEU A 151 9.41 2.50 -2.79
C LEU A 151 8.03 2.09 -3.33
N LYS A 152 7.99 1.25 -4.35
CA LYS A 152 6.78 0.60 -4.83
C LYS A 152 6.73 -0.82 -4.28
N ILE A 153 5.62 -1.19 -3.66
CA ILE A 153 5.36 -2.53 -3.14
C ILE A 153 4.12 -3.05 -3.86
N ASP A 154 4.32 -3.99 -4.79
CA ASP A 154 3.24 -4.63 -5.52
C ASP A 154 2.84 -5.94 -4.81
N GLY A 155 1.58 -5.99 -4.39
CA GLY A 155 1.05 -7.12 -3.63
C GLY A 155 -0.39 -6.89 -3.19
N LYS A 156 -1.14 -7.99 -3.01
CA LYS A 156 -2.52 -7.93 -2.53
C LYS A 156 -2.53 -7.44 -1.07
N TYR A 157 -3.39 -6.46 -0.79
CA TYR A 157 -3.52 -5.81 0.52
C TYR A 157 -2.31 -4.96 0.99
N ALA A 158 -1.31 -4.71 0.14
CA ALA A 158 -0.12 -3.97 0.57
C ALA A 158 -0.47 -2.53 1.02
N TYR A 159 -1.39 -1.85 0.33
CA TYR A 159 -1.89 -0.56 0.78
C TYR A 159 -2.69 -0.64 2.07
N GLY A 160 -3.61 -1.61 2.20
CA GLY A 160 -4.40 -1.80 3.41
C GLY A 160 -3.56 -1.97 4.68
N TRP A 161 -2.42 -2.67 4.57
CA TRP A 161 -1.45 -2.79 5.67
C TRP A 161 -0.71 -1.48 5.95
N CYS A 162 -0.22 -0.80 4.91
CA CYS A 162 0.64 0.37 5.08
C CYS A 162 -0.10 1.70 5.23
N LYS A 163 -1.41 1.80 4.98
CA LYS A 163 -2.11 3.10 4.96
C LYS A 163 -1.99 3.87 6.27
N HIS A 164 -1.98 3.17 7.40
CA HIS A 164 -1.85 3.74 8.74
C HIS A 164 -0.40 4.11 9.13
N GLU A 165 0.58 3.76 8.30
CA GLU A 165 1.98 4.15 8.48
C GLU A 165 2.26 5.58 8.00
N SER A 166 1.31 6.21 7.32
CA SER A 166 1.43 7.59 6.86
C SER A 166 1.48 8.54 8.05
N GLY A 167 2.56 9.30 8.18
CA GLY A 167 2.75 10.23 9.29
C GLY A 167 4.22 10.60 9.51
N ILE A 168 4.47 11.26 10.64
CA ILE A 168 5.82 11.65 11.05
C ILE A 168 6.37 10.60 12.01
N HIS A 169 7.49 10.00 11.62
CA HIS A 169 8.20 8.98 12.39
C HIS A 169 9.38 9.63 13.11
N ARG A 170 9.40 9.50 14.44
CA ARG A 170 10.41 10.11 15.31
C ARG A 170 11.42 9.07 15.79
N LEU A 171 12.70 9.39 15.62
CA LEU A 171 13.81 8.64 16.19
C LEU A 171 14.52 9.48 17.26
N VAL A 172 14.80 8.87 18.41
CA VAL A 172 15.63 9.47 19.47
C VAL A 172 16.78 8.52 19.77
N ARG A 173 18.01 8.93 19.46
CA ARG A 173 19.23 8.14 19.71
C ARG A 173 20.45 9.02 19.92
N ILE A 174 21.56 8.42 20.30
CA ILE A 174 22.87 9.07 20.24
C ILE A 174 23.31 9.08 18.77
N SER A 175 23.57 10.27 18.23
CA SER A 175 23.92 10.40 16.81
C SER A 175 25.35 9.91 16.56
N PRO A 176 25.60 9.03 15.59
CA PRO A 176 26.95 8.66 15.18
C PRO A 176 27.68 9.81 14.45
N PHE A 177 26.97 10.88 14.06
CA PHE A 177 27.54 12.04 13.38
C PHE A 177 27.88 13.20 14.34
N ASP A 178 27.49 13.11 15.62
CA ASP A 178 27.81 14.13 16.62
C ASP A 178 29.04 13.73 17.43
N SER A 179 30.13 14.48 17.27
CA SER A 179 31.39 14.29 18.00
C SER A 179 31.25 14.31 19.54
N GLN A 180 30.20 14.95 20.06
CA GLN A 180 29.95 15.07 21.50
C GLN A 180 29.03 13.96 22.05
N ASN A 181 28.62 12.98 21.22
CA ASN A 181 27.71 11.89 21.60
C ASN A 181 26.43 12.36 22.31
N ARG A 182 25.90 13.53 21.92
CA ARG A 182 24.64 14.00 22.50
C ARG A 182 23.47 13.19 21.96
N ARG A 183 22.36 13.22 22.71
CA ARG A 183 21.10 12.63 22.26
C ARG A 183 20.45 13.56 21.24
N HIS A 184 20.20 13.06 20.03
CA HIS A 184 19.50 13.77 18.97
C HIS A 184 18.08 13.27 18.82
N THR A 185 17.20 14.15 18.33
CA THR A 185 15.84 13.80 17.92
C THR A 185 15.71 14.12 16.44
N SER A 186 15.33 13.11 15.65
CA SER A 186 15.20 13.20 14.20
C SER A 186 13.80 12.80 13.77
N PHE A 187 13.37 13.38 12.65
CA PHE A 187 12.05 13.17 12.09
C PHE A 187 12.15 12.78 10.63
N ALA A 188 11.27 11.89 10.20
CA ALA A 188 11.07 11.59 8.79
C ALA A 188 9.56 11.47 8.52
N SER A 189 9.10 12.08 7.44
CA SER A 189 7.74 11.94 6.96
C SER A 189 7.64 10.71 6.07
N VAL A 190 6.70 9.83 6.38
CA VAL A 190 6.31 8.69 5.55
C VAL A 190 4.94 8.99 4.99
N THR A 191 4.77 8.88 3.69
CA THR A 191 3.47 9.03 3.02
C THR A 191 3.22 7.82 2.14
N VAL A 192 2.07 7.17 2.32
CA VAL A 192 1.69 5.97 1.59
C VAL A 192 0.54 6.30 0.63
N PHE A 193 0.71 5.90 -0.62
CA PHE A 193 -0.30 6.06 -1.67
C PHE A 193 -0.73 4.69 -2.20
N PRO A 194 -2.00 4.50 -2.59
CA PRO A 194 -2.42 3.30 -3.28
C PRO A 194 -1.81 3.28 -4.70
N ASN A 195 -1.23 2.14 -5.09
CA ASN A 195 -0.77 1.92 -6.46
C ASN A 195 -1.94 1.47 -7.32
N VAL A 196 -2.42 2.35 -8.20
CA VAL A 196 -3.46 2.01 -9.17
C VAL A 196 -2.79 1.53 -10.46
N ASN A 197 -3.01 0.26 -10.81
CA ASN A 197 -2.51 -0.29 -12.07
C ASN A 197 -3.39 0.16 -13.25
N GLU A 198 -2.78 0.34 -14.42
CA GLU A 198 -3.47 0.73 -15.66
C GLU A 198 -4.43 -0.35 -16.17
N ASP A 199 -4.21 -1.61 -15.79
CA ASP A 199 -5.04 -2.76 -16.17
C ASP A 199 -6.38 -2.84 -15.39
N ASP A 200 -6.60 -1.96 -14.42
CA ASP A 200 -7.89 -1.82 -13.76
C ASP A 200 -8.86 -1.05 -14.66
N ASN A 201 -9.35 -1.75 -15.69
CA ASN A 201 -10.48 -1.41 -16.57
C ASN A 201 -11.83 -1.31 -15.82
N SER A 202 -11.80 -0.90 -14.55
CA SER A 202 -12.99 -0.39 -13.90
C SER A 202 -13.12 1.09 -14.26
N ASP A 203 -14.32 1.54 -14.62
CA ASP A 203 -14.67 2.96 -14.87
C ASP A 203 -14.36 3.93 -13.70
N ARG A 204 -13.63 3.47 -12.68
CA ARG A 204 -13.44 4.08 -11.37
C ARG A 204 -12.08 4.77 -11.21
N VAL A 205 -11.09 4.43 -12.05
CA VAL A 205 -9.72 4.99 -11.94
C VAL A 205 -9.08 5.31 -13.28
N ASN A 206 -9.88 5.53 -14.33
CA ASN A 206 -9.38 6.21 -15.51
C ASN A 206 -9.33 7.72 -15.21
N ILE A 207 -8.37 8.13 -14.36
CA ILE A 207 -7.96 9.54 -14.31
C ILE A 207 -7.29 9.79 -15.65
N ILE A 208 -8.10 10.15 -16.64
CA ILE A 208 -7.62 10.63 -17.92
C ILE A 208 -7.00 11.99 -17.60
N ILE A 209 -5.68 12.03 -17.54
CA ILE A 209 -4.94 13.27 -17.34
C ILE A 209 -4.68 13.84 -18.74
N PRO A 210 -5.33 14.95 -19.13
CA PRO A 210 -5.06 15.59 -20.40
C PRO A 210 -3.59 16.01 -20.46
N SER A 211 -2.96 15.86 -21.61
CA SER A 211 -1.58 16.34 -21.79
C SER A 211 -1.46 17.85 -21.62
N SER A 212 -2.54 18.60 -21.85
CA SER A 212 -2.63 20.05 -21.60
C SER A 212 -2.44 20.43 -20.13
N ASP A 213 -2.79 19.54 -19.21
CA ASP A 213 -2.79 19.80 -17.77
C ASP A 213 -1.45 19.45 -17.13
N LEU A 214 -0.50 19.00 -17.95
CA LEU A 214 0.80 18.51 -17.54
C LEU A 214 1.91 19.41 -18.05
N LYS A 215 2.69 19.95 -17.11
CA LYS A 215 4.00 20.53 -17.40
C LYS A 215 5.07 19.48 -17.16
N ILE A 216 5.71 19.01 -18.23
CA ILE A 216 6.78 18.01 -18.17
C ILE A 216 8.11 18.73 -18.44
N GLU A 217 9.02 18.65 -17.48
CA GLU A 217 10.36 19.23 -17.56
C GLU A 217 11.39 18.11 -17.47
N ALA A 218 12.32 18.06 -18.43
CA ALA A 218 13.51 17.20 -18.33
C ALA A 218 14.62 17.97 -17.62
N PHE A 219 15.37 17.28 -16.76
CA PHE A 219 16.51 17.87 -16.07
C PHE A 219 17.60 16.82 -15.86
N ARG A 220 18.79 17.26 -15.43
CA ARG A 220 19.91 16.37 -15.15
C ARG A 220 19.70 15.66 -13.81
N SER A 221 19.86 14.34 -13.80
CA SER A 221 19.76 13.56 -12.57
C SER A 221 20.81 14.02 -11.56
N SER A 222 20.45 14.03 -10.28
CA SER A 222 21.35 14.39 -9.18
C SER A 222 21.94 13.14 -8.53
N GLY A 223 23.27 12.96 -8.57
CA GLY A 223 23.94 11.85 -7.89
C GLY A 223 25.37 11.55 -8.38
N PRO A 224 26.13 10.71 -7.66
CA PRO A 224 27.45 10.25 -8.07
C PRO A 224 27.30 9.27 -9.25
N GLY A 225 27.19 9.80 -10.46
CA GLY A 225 27.08 9.03 -11.70
C GLY A 225 28.22 9.34 -12.66
N GLY A 226 28.53 8.39 -13.54
CA GLY A 226 29.52 8.56 -14.61
C GLY A 226 29.11 9.61 -15.65
N GLN A 227 29.89 9.72 -16.72
CA GLN A 227 29.74 10.74 -17.77
C GLN A 227 28.30 10.89 -18.30
N HIS A 228 27.56 9.78 -18.42
CA HIS A 228 26.15 9.77 -18.87
C HIS A 228 25.18 10.50 -17.92
N VAL A 229 25.41 10.50 -16.61
CA VAL A 229 24.54 11.18 -15.63
C VAL A 229 24.74 12.70 -15.65
N ASN A 230 25.96 13.14 -15.97
CA ASN A 230 26.31 14.57 -15.98
C ASN A 230 25.98 15.26 -17.30
N VAL A 231 25.85 14.51 -18.41
CA VAL A 231 25.63 15.04 -19.76
C VAL A 231 24.18 14.89 -20.22
N THR A 232 23.49 13.82 -19.82
CA THR A 232 22.14 13.51 -20.33
C THR A 232 21.03 13.97 -19.38
N GLU A 233 20.03 14.66 -19.92
CA GLU A 233 18.82 15.09 -19.19
C GLU A 233 17.81 13.94 -19.08
N SER A 234 18.18 12.89 -18.33
CA SER A 234 17.34 11.71 -18.17
C SER A 234 16.24 11.87 -17.11
N ALA A 235 16.39 12.77 -16.14
CA ALA A 235 15.41 12.96 -15.07
C ALA A 235 14.19 13.74 -15.56
N ILE A 236 13.01 13.40 -15.03
CA ILE A 236 11.76 14.07 -15.39
C ILE A 236 11.07 14.60 -14.15
N ARG A 237 10.57 15.83 -14.26
CA ARG A 237 9.61 16.43 -13.35
C ARG A 237 8.29 16.61 -14.08
N ILE A 238 7.20 16.14 -13.47
CA ILE A 238 5.85 16.34 -13.96
C ILE A 238 5.10 17.19 -12.94
N THR A 239 4.55 18.31 -13.38
CA THR A 239 3.67 19.16 -12.58
C THR A 239 2.27 19.10 -13.18
N HIS A 240 1.29 18.71 -12.36
CA HIS A 240 -0.11 18.82 -12.74
C HIS A 240 -0.60 20.24 -12.43
N ILE A 241 -0.88 21.01 -13.48
CA ILE A 241 -1.17 22.45 -13.41
C ILE A 241 -2.40 22.72 -12.53
N PRO A 242 -3.54 22.00 -12.66
CA PRO A 242 -4.75 22.28 -11.88
C PRO A 242 -4.56 22.04 -10.37
N THR A 243 -3.87 20.97 -9.98
CA THR A 243 -3.70 20.61 -8.56
C THR A 243 -2.39 21.08 -7.95
N LYS A 244 -1.46 21.60 -8.78
CA LYS A 244 -0.09 21.97 -8.41
C LYS A 244 0.72 20.83 -7.79
N ILE A 245 0.31 19.58 -8.01
CA ILE A 245 1.05 18.40 -7.54
C ILE A 245 2.27 18.21 -8.43
N VAL A 246 3.45 18.17 -7.80
CA VAL A 246 4.72 17.93 -8.47
C VAL A 246 5.21 16.53 -8.12
N VAL A 247 5.65 15.80 -9.14
CA VAL A 247 6.29 14.50 -9.03
C VAL A 247 7.57 14.52 -9.84
N GLN A 248 8.60 13.84 -9.35
CA GLN A 248 9.87 13.71 -10.05
C GLN A 248 10.34 12.25 -10.03
N CYS A 249 11.08 11.85 -11.05
CA CYS A 249 11.72 10.55 -11.13
C CYS A 249 13.04 10.67 -11.89
N GLN A 250 14.12 10.14 -11.29
CA GLN A 250 15.48 10.20 -11.85
C GLN A 250 16.20 8.84 -11.86
N PHE A 251 15.48 7.75 -11.58
CA PHE A 251 16.06 6.43 -11.28
C PHE A 251 16.48 5.63 -12.54
N GLY A 252 15.68 5.69 -13.60
CA GLY A 252 15.94 5.03 -14.87
C GLY A 252 17.02 5.73 -15.70
N ARG A 253 17.71 4.95 -16.55
CA ARG A 253 18.74 5.47 -17.49
C ARG A 253 18.14 6.22 -18.67
N SER A 254 16.87 5.99 -19.00
CA SER A 254 16.19 6.62 -20.14
C SER A 254 15.07 7.55 -19.69
N GLN A 255 14.91 8.64 -20.44
CA GLN A 255 13.85 9.62 -20.22
C GLN A 255 12.45 8.96 -20.27
N HIS A 256 12.20 8.07 -21.23
CA HIS A 256 10.89 7.39 -21.36
C HIS A 256 10.53 6.55 -20.13
N THR A 257 11.50 5.82 -19.56
CA THR A 257 11.25 5.03 -18.35
C THR A 257 10.94 5.93 -17.15
N ASN A 258 11.69 7.01 -16.96
CA ASN A 258 11.42 7.99 -15.91
C ASN A 258 10.06 8.68 -16.09
N LYS A 259 9.63 8.92 -17.34
CA LYS A 259 8.32 9.52 -17.65
C LYS A 259 7.19 8.60 -17.20
N ALA A 260 7.30 7.32 -17.54
CA ALA A 260 6.30 6.31 -17.16
C ALA A 260 6.19 6.19 -15.64
N LEU A 261 7.32 6.07 -14.94
CA LEU A 261 7.35 5.96 -13.47
C LEU A 261 6.81 7.23 -12.78
N ALA A 262 7.18 8.42 -13.26
CA ALA A 262 6.65 9.69 -12.76
C ALA A 262 5.14 9.80 -13.01
N MET A 263 4.64 9.30 -14.15
CA MET A 263 3.20 9.25 -14.44
C MET A 263 2.46 8.33 -13.47
N THR A 264 2.99 7.14 -13.19
CA THR A 264 2.41 6.21 -12.19
C THR A 264 2.32 6.89 -10.82
N MET A 265 3.38 7.57 -10.38
CA MET A 265 3.38 8.32 -9.12
C MET A 265 2.38 9.48 -9.12
N LEU A 266 2.25 10.22 -10.23
CA LEU A 266 1.28 11.30 -10.34
C LEU A 266 -0.16 10.78 -10.25
N LYS A 267 -0.47 9.70 -10.97
CA LYS A 267 -1.78 9.03 -10.89
C LYS A 267 -2.11 8.62 -9.45
N ALA A 268 -1.16 7.97 -8.77
CA ALA A 268 -1.34 7.57 -7.37
C ALA A 268 -1.63 8.77 -6.44
N LYS A 269 -0.90 9.89 -6.60
CA LYS A 269 -1.13 11.10 -5.79
C LYS A 269 -2.46 11.79 -6.10
N LEU A 270 -2.85 11.89 -7.38
CA LEU A 270 -4.13 12.46 -7.78
C LEU A 270 -5.30 11.63 -7.27
N TYR A 271 -5.14 10.31 -7.33
CA TYR A 271 -6.14 9.39 -6.84
C TYR A 271 -6.30 9.45 -5.32
N ASP A 272 -5.20 9.44 -4.56
CA ASP A 272 -5.22 9.66 -3.10
C ASP A 272 -5.92 10.97 -2.73
N LYS A 273 -5.63 12.05 -3.47
CA LYS A 273 -6.33 13.34 -3.29
C LYS A 273 -7.84 13.21 -3.51
N ALA A 274 -8.27 12.58 -4.61
CA ALA A 274 -9.69 12.40 -4.91
C ALA A 274 -10.40 11.51 -3.86
N ILE A 275 -9.71 10.51 -3.31
CA ILE A 275 -10.23 9.67 -2.21
C ILE A 275 -10.41 10.48 -0.94
N LYS A 276 -9.41 11.29 -0.58
CA LYS A 276 -9.48 12.17 0.60
C LYS A 276 -10.65 13.15 0.48
N GLU A 277 -10.80 13.82 -0.67
CA GLU A 277 -11.93 14.71 -0.92
C GLU A 277 -13.29 13.99 -0.79
N LYS A 278 -13.42 12.76 -1.31
CA LYS A 278 -14.63 11.95 -1.14
C LYS A 278 -14.88 11.55 0.32
N ARG A 279 -13.83 11.25 1.08
CA ARG A 279 -13.93 10.89 2.51
C ARG A 279 -14.35 12.11 3.33
N ASP A 280 -13.73 13.26 3.08
CA ASP A 280 -14.02 14.51 3.78
C ASP A 280 -15.45 14.96 3.50
N ALA A 281 -15.91 14.90 2.24
CA ALA A 281 -17.29 15.19 1.86
C ALA A 281 -18.32 14.26 2.55
N LYS A 282 -18.00 12.95 2.66
CA LYS A 282 -18.83 12.01 3.43
C LYS A 282 -18.86 12.38 4.91
N GLN A 283 -17.70 12.69 5.49
CA GLN A 283 -17.60 13.05 6.90
C GLN A 283 -18.37 14.33 7.22
N GLU A 284 -18.31 15.33 6.33
CA GLU A 284 -19.11 16.55 6.42
C GLU A 284 -20.60 16.24 6.36
N GLN A 285 -21.03 15.39 5.42
CA GLN A 285 -22.41 14.90 5.34
C GLN A 285 -22.87 14.20 6.64
N TYR A 286 -22.01 13.37 7.25
CA TYR A 286 -22.32 12.73 8.54
C TYR A 286 -22.35 13.73 9.70
N SER A 287 -21.49 14.75 9.69
CA SER A 287 -21.43 15.78 10.74
C SER A 287 -22.64 16.70 10.73
N GLY A 288 -23.27 16.88 9.58
CA GLY A 288 -24.51 17.66 9.40
C GLY A 288 -25.78 16.91 9.75
N LEU A 289 -25.71 15.61 10.09
CA LEU A 289 -26.87 14.88 10.58
C LEU A 289 -27.27 15.37 11.98
N PRO A 290 -28.57 15.37 12.32
CA PRO A 290 -29.03 15.74 13.66
C PRO A 290 -28.32 14.88 14.69
N LYS A 291 -27.53 15.52 15.57
CA LYS A 291 -27.02 14.84 16.76
C LYS A 291 -28.24 14.45 17.59
N TRP A 292 -28.40 13.15 17.83
CA TRP A 292 -29.50 12.64 18.66
C TRP A 292 -29.56 13.42 19.96
N GLN A 293 -30.62 14.21 20.15
CA GLN A 293 -30.91 14.84 21.42
C GLN A 293 -31.28 13.74 22.39
N ASN A 294 -30.57 13.70 23.53
CA ASN A 294 -30.78 12.76 24.62
C ASN A 294 -32.27 12.63 24.92
N TRP A 295 -32.78 11.40 24.93
CA TRP A 295 -34.08 11.10 25.52
C TRP A 295 -33.92 11.24 27.03
N THR A 296 -34.25 12.42 27.56
CA THR A 296 -34.59 12.60 28.99
C THR A 296 -35.99 12.11 29.26
#